data_AF-A0A919CMF0-F1
#
_entry.id   AF-A0A919CMF0-F1
#
_cell.length_a   1.000
_cell.length_b   1.000
_cell.length_c   1.000
_cell.angle_alpha   90.00
_cell.angle_beta   90.00
_cell.angle_gamma   90.00
#
_symmetry.space_group_name_H-M   'P 1'
#
loop_
_entity.id
_entity.type
_entity.pdbx_description
1 polymer ?
#
loop_
_entity_poly.entity_id
_entity_poly.type
_entity_poly.pdbx_seq_one_letter_code
_entity_poly.pdbx_strand_id
1 'polypeptide(L)'
;MAMVLVLSLVWLKRDDESGSKEEQELSQTDVDVCENPPTVTSCASVEFSGKKYRYSLIRSDSDVSNTAIVDLGGPGSSVLSGSFDLQGIVESNFDTSKTNVLFIDEPWVTEEIGQACDEKLSEFYSSIRESHSIEKPAIGMASECMIDGSVWSFDADSYPNVVSEVEKEEGISINGFLGFSFGSTRANYLSDWDFSWSVLVRPYPTGIQGAELIDMRAQQISDLAVGGQEAIESSDPVDVSERTLPVENFDYLSAELALPYVSEEFMNSYASQLADRNSPKLAAELSDSFWYRYGEESISPALLAYLGETCAAAEPWNLEGRGFDEFSHEAILADLHSICSSLEFSGGGDFEVSSEFSCVVASDDYLTSLEAVEKEIEFDGESVWITPEESSHSSQEGLDDCMNMIPGAR
;
A
#
# COMPACT_ATOMS: atom_id res chain seq x y z
N MET A 1 18.46 -13.97 0.02
CA MET A 1 18.83 -13.30 1.29
C MET A 1 17.54 -12.64 1.74
N ALA A 2 16.79 -13.31 2.62
CA ALA A 2 15.40 -12.96 2.90
C ALA A 2 15.34 -11.63 3.68
N MET A 3 14.92 -10.58 3.00
CA MET A 3 14.70 -9.26 3.60
C MET A 3 13.38 -9.33 4.36
N VAL A 4 13.48 -9.25 5.68
CA VAL A 4 12.36 -9.23 6.60
C VAL A 4 11.63 -7.90 6.41
N LEU A 5 10.51 -7.90 5.69
CA LEU A 5 9.52 -6.81 5.73
C LEU A 5 8.73 -6.94 7.03
N VAL A 6 9.37 -6.60 8.15
CA VAL A 6 8.61 -5.94 9.22
C VAL A 6 8.48 -4.51 8.73
N LEU A 7 7.26 -4.06 8.44
CA LEU A 7 6.90 -2.65 8.27
C LEU A 7 7.42 -1.89 9.48
N SER A 8 8.67 -1.48 9.40
CA SER A 8 9.37 -0.75 10.45
C SER A 8 8.90 0.68 10.29
N LEU A 9 7.78 1.00 10.94
CA LEU A 9 7.34 2.36 11.20
C LEU A 9 8.40 3.03 12.09
N VAL A 10 9.52 3.45 11.49
CA VAL A 10 10.46 4.38 12.12
C VAL A 10 9.90 5.78 11.86
N TRP A 11 8.84 6.12 12.56
CA TRP A 11 8.52 7.53 12.79
C TRP A 11 9.25 7.98 14.05
N LEU A 12 10.21 8.90 13.86
CA LEU A 12 10.90 9.56 14.94
C LEU A 12 9.88 10.36 15.76
N LYS A 13 9.69 9.92 17.00
CA LYS A 13 9.06 10.66 18.09
C LYS A 13 9.47 12.14 18.04
N ARG A 14 8.52 13.01 17.70
CA ARG A 14 8.68 14.46 17.86
C ARG A 14 8.49 14.74 19.35
N ASP A 15 9.58 15.06 20.05
CA ASP A 15 9.51 15.41 21.47
C ASP A 15 8.68 16.69 21.63
N ASP A 16 7.47 16.56 22.17
CA ASP A 16 6.65 17.67 22.64
C ASP A 16 7.30 18.29 23.89
N GLU A 17 8.26 19.19 23.69
CA GLU A 17 8.59 20.17 24.72
C GLU A 17 7.57 21.29 24.70
N SER A 18 6.70 21.29 25.71
CA SER A 18 5.78 22.35 26.07
C SER A 18 6.51 23.71 26.16
N GLY A 19 6.40 24.52 25.11
CA GLY A 19 6.95 25.87 25.01
C GLY A 19 5.85 26.87 24.63
N SER A 20 5.65 27.87 25.48
CA SER A 20 4.60 28.89 25.40
C SER A 20 4.59 29.71 24.10
N LYS A 21 3.38 30.00 23.61
CA LYS A 21 2.96 30.97 22.59
C LYS A 21 3.88 32.20 22.44
N GLU A 22 4.47 32.32 21.26
CA GLU A 22 4.62 33.58 20.52
C GLU A 22 4.31 33.29 19.05
N GLU A 23 3.17 33.79 18.56
CA GLU A 23 2.85 33.87 17.13
C GLU A 23 3.90 34.79 16.47
N GLN A 24 4.97 34.20 15.96
CA GLN A 24 5.74 34.81 14.88
C GLN A 24 5.24 34.17 13.59
N GLU A 25 4.61 35.00 12.74
CA GLU A 25 4.53 34.78 11.29
C GLU A 25 5.97 34.65 10.75
N LEU A 26 6.54 33.46 10.90
CA LEU A 26 7.64 33.00 10.07
C LEU A 26 7.00 32.65 8.73
N SER A 27 7.34 33.40 7.69
CA SER A 27 7.11 32.96 6.32
C SER A 27 7.58 31.50 6.22
N GLN A 28 6.69 30.59 5.79
CA GLN A 28 7.03 29.23 5.38
C GLN A 28 8.07 29.31 4.26
N THR A 29 9.33 29.50 4.63
CA THR A 29 10.47 29.34 3.73
C THR A 29 10.72 27.85 3.63
N ASP A 30 10.25 27.27 2.52
CA ASP A 30 10.93 26.22 1.76
C ASP A 30 11.66 25.18 2.62
N VAL A 31 10.94 24.49 3.50
CA VAL A 31 11.48 23.26 4.10
C VAL A 31 11.66 22.27 2.95
N ASP A 32 12.88 21.77 2.78
CA ASP A 32 13.17 20.74 1.80
C ASP A 32 12.41 19.46 2.20
N VAL A 33 11.50 19.02 1.34
CA VAL A 33 10.68 17.82 1.57
C VAL A 33 11.52 16.54 1.61
N CYS A 34 12.75 16.59 1.09
CA CYS A 34 13.72 15.49 1.20
C CYS A 34 14.40 15.42 2.58
N GLU A 35 14.36 16.51 3.37
CA GLU A 35 14.94 16.58 4.70
C GLU A 35 13.93 16.30 5.82
N ASN A 36 12.62 16.40 5.53
CA ASN A 36 11.56 16.18 6.52
C ASN A 36 10.28 15.55 5.92
N PRO A 37 9.95 14.29 6.24
CA PRO A 37 10.78 13.35 7.00
C PRO A 37 12.06 13.00 6.22
N PRO A 38 13.21 12.79 6.89
CA PRO A 38 14.46 12.51 6.21
C PRO A 38 14.38 11.21 5.42
N THR A 39 14.99 11.20 4.24
CA THR A 39 15.09 10.03 3.37
C THR A 39 16.43 9.30 3.58
N VAL A 40 16.45 8.00 3.35
CA VAL A 40 17.68 7.18 3.41
C VAL A 40 18.31 7.02 2.03
N THR A 41 17.46 7.01 0.99
CA THR A 41 17.87 6.94 -0.42
C THR A 41 18.05 8.34 -0.99
N SER A 42 18.59 8.45 -2.22
CA SER A 42 18.58 9.72 -2.94
C SER A 42 17.15 10.26 -3.04
N CYS A 43 17.00 11.57 -2.90
CA CYS A 43 15.72 12.25 -2.99
C CYS A 43 15.87 13.53 -3.81
N ALA A 44 14.92 13.71 -4.73
CA ALA A 44 14.63 14.94 -5.43
C ALA A 44 13.13 15.21 -5.31
N SER A 45 12.68 16.39 -5.72
CA SER A 45 11.25 16.72 -5.71
C SER A 45 10.83 17.54 -6.91
N VAL A 46 9.59 17.34 -7.35
CA VAL A 46 8.88 18.16 -8.32
C VAL A 46 7.66 18.79 -7.66
N GLU A 47 7.16 19.89 -8.23
CA GLU A 47 5.95 20.54 -7.75
C GLU A 47 4.82 20.39 -8.77
N PHE A 48 3.67 19.90 -8.31
CA PHE A 48 2.43 19.86 -9.10
C PHE A 48 1.26 20.33 -8.24
N SER A 49 0.41 21.20 -8.80
CA SER A 49 -0.76 21.75 -8.11
C SER A 49 -0.47 22.35 -6.72
N GLY A 50 0.70 22.96 -6.54
CA GLY A 50 1.14 23.56 -5.28
C GLY A 50 1.62 22.57 -4.21
N LYS A 51 1.75 21.28 -4.57
CA LYS A 51 2.28 20.21 -3.72
C LYS A 51 3.62 19.73 -4.25
N LYS A 52 4.52 19.38 -3.34
CA LYS A 52 5.81 18.78 -3.66
C LYS A 52 5.73 17.27 -3.57
N TYR A 53 6.20 16.58 -4.59
CA TYR A 53 6.25 15.13 -4.67
C TYR A 53 7.71 14.69 -4.71
N ARG A 54 8.05 13.67 -3.91
CA ARG A 54 9.42 13.18 -3.81
C ARG A 54 9.63 12.01 -4.75
N TYR A 55 10.84 11.91 -5.28
CA TYR A 55 11.23 10.79 -6.13
C TYR A 55 12.72 10.50 -6.01
N SER A 56 13.11 9.31 -6.45
CA SER A 56 14.49 8.90 -6.65
C SER A 56 14.69 8.44 -8.08
N LEU A 57 15.65 9.04 -8.77
CA LEU A 57 16.06 8.63 -10.11
C LEU A 57 17.45 8.00 -10.03
N ILE A 58 17.53 6.68 -10.18
CA ILE A 58 18.79 5.96 -10.33
C ILE A 58 19.17 6.00 -11.81
N ARG A 59 20.15 6.84 -12.14
CA ARG A 59 20.59 7.02 -13.53
C ARG A 59 21.43 5.85 -14.01
N SER A 60 21.28 5.52 -15.29
CA SER A 60 22.13 4.54 -15.96
C SER A 60 23.59 5.02 -16.02
N ASP A 61 24.52 4.07 -16.07
CA ASP A 61 25.96 4.29 -16.24
C ASP A 61 26.30 4.94 -17.60
N SER A 62 25.38 4.85 -18.57
CA SER A 62 25.46 5.50 -19.88
C SER A 62 24.39 6.60 -20.04
N ASP A 63 24.68 7.58 -20.89
CA ASP A 63 23.75 8.65 -21.25
C ASP A 63 22.61 8.11 -22.13
N VAL A 64 21.49 7.77 -21.49
CA VAL A 64 20.30 7.18 -22.10
C VAL A 64 19.05 7.96 -21.65
N SER A 65 18.10 8.14 -22.56
CA SER A 65 16.81 8.77 -22.25
C SER A 65 15.77 7.80 -21.68
N ASN A 66 15.97 6.50 -21.90
CA ASN A 66 15.02 5.46 -21.53
C ASN A 66 14.95 5.30 -20.00
N THR A 67 13.75 5.35 -19.47
CA THR A 67 13.51 5.21 -18.03
C THR A 67 12.35 4.25 -17.76
N ALA A 68 12.55 3.37 -16.79
CA ALA A 68 11.49 2.54 -16.23
C ALA A 68 11.00 3.11 -14.90
N ILE A 69 9.68 3.14 -14.70
CA ILE A 69 9.10 3.31 -13.36
C ILE A 69 9.12 1.97 -12.65
N VAL A 70 9.54 1.97 -11.38
CA VAL A 70 9.35 0.83 -10.48
C VAL A 70 8.43 1.26 -9.34
N ASP A 71 7.21 0.75 -9.35
CA ASP A 71 6.22 0.97 -8.31
C ASP A 71 6.15 -0.27 -7.41
N LEU A 72 6.59 -0.14 -6.16
CA LEU A 72 6.67 -1.25 -5.21
C LEU A 72 5.33 -1.59 -4.55
N GLY A 73 4.23 -0.98 -5.00
CA GLY A 73 2.90 -1.17 -4.44
C GLY A 73 2.72 -0.36 -3.16
N GLY A 74 2.12 -0.99 -2.14
CA GLY A 74 1.41 -0.27 -1.08
C GLY A 74 -0.08 -0.26 -1.41
N PRO A 75 -0.85 0.80 -1.11
CA PRO A 75 -0.43 2.13 -0.68
C PRO A 75 0.01 2.20 0.80
N GLY A 76 0.46 3.37 1.23
CA GLY A 76 0.81 3.64 2.62
C GLY A 76 2.23 3.21 3.01
N SER A 77 3.15 3.11 2.04
CA SER A 77 4.57 2.78 2.25
C SER A 77 5.47 3.76 1.52
N SER A 78 6.35 4.44 2.25
CA SER A 78 7.32 5.35 1.63
C SER A 78 8.46 4.56 0.97
N VAL A 79 8.58 4.66 -0.36
CA VAL A 79 9.64 4.01 -1.14
C VAL A 79 11.03 4.54 -0.80
N LEU A 80 11.11 5.79 -0.32
CA LEU A 80 12.36 6.48 0.00
C LEU A 80 12.79 6.35 1.48
N SER A 81 12.01 5.61 2.28
CA SER A 81 12.29 5.37 3.71
C SER A 81 13.55 4.53 3.97
N GLY A 82 14.07 3.85 2.94
CA GLY A 82 15.15 2.87 3.06
C GLY A 82 14.70 1.49 3.55
N SER A 83 13.40 1.28 3.73
CA SER A 83 12.82 -0.06 3.94
C SER A 83 12.99 -0.96 2.71
N PHE A 84 13.12 -0.35 1.53
CA PHE A 84 13.41 -1.02 0.27
C PHE A 84 14.87 -0.82 -0.12
N ASP A 85 15.57 -1.91 -0.46
CA ASP A 85 16.90 -1.86 -1.06
C ASP A 85 16.79 -1.48 -2.54
N LEU A 86 16.52 -0.19 -2.82
CA LEU A 86 16.27 0.30 -4.18
C LEU A 86 17.44 0.00 -5.13
N GLN A 87 18.67 0.14 -4.64
CA GLN A 87 19.86 -0.19 -5.42
C GLN A 87 19.92 -1.69 -5.73
N GLY A 88 19.66 -2.55 -4.75
CA GLY A 88 19.57 -3.99 -4.95
C GLY A 88 18.47 -4.41 -5.94
N ILE A 89 17.31 -3.74 -5.91
CA ILE A 89 16.22 -3.95 -6.87
C ILE A 89 16.68 -3.58 -8.29
N VAL A 90 17.34 -2.44 -8.45
CA VAL A 90 17.87 -2.00 -9.75
C VAL A 90 18.91 -2.99 -10.27
N GLU A 91 19.93 -3.32 -9.47
CA GLU A 91 21.02 -4.22 -9.88
C GLU A 91 20.54 -5.64 -10.18
N SER A 92 19.47 -6.09 -9.54
CA SER A 92 18.91 -7.42 -9.77
C SER A 92 18.06 -7.49 -11.03
N ASN A 93 17.37 -6.41 -11.40
CA ASN A 93 16.33 -6.45 -12.43
C ASN A 93 16.65 -5.67 -13.70
N PHE A 94 17.65 -4.79 -13.65
CA PHE A 94 17.94 -3.85 -14.73
C PHE A 94 19.40 -3.92 -15.21
N ASP A 95 19.62 -3.86 -16.52
CA ASP A 95 20.91 -3.52 -17.12
C ASP A 95 21.17 -2.02 -16.89
N THR A 96 21.96 -1.71 -15.87
CA THR A 96 22.27 -0.34 -15.46
C THR A 96 22.99 0.47 -16.53
N SER A 97 23.42 -0.14 -17.64
CA SER A 97 24.01 0.59 -18.78
C SER A 97 22.99 1.09 -19.80
N LYS A 98 21.70 0.71 -19.69
CA LYS A 98 20.69 0.95 -20.72
C LYS A 98 19.45 1.70 -20.27
N THR A 99 19.17 1.69 -18.97
CA THR A 99 17.87 2.15 -18.43
C THR A 99 18.09 2.94 -17.15
N ASN A 100 17.51 4.13 -17.06
CA ASN A 100 17.35 4.80 -15.77
C ASN A 100 16.15 4.18 -15.04
N VAL A 101 16.15 4.22 -13.70
CA VAL A 101 15.04 3.68 -12.90
C VAL A 101 14.49 4.78 -11.99
N LEU A 102 13.18 5.02 -12.10
CA LEU A 102 12.44 6.03 -11.34
C LEU A 102 11.56 5.37 -10.28
N PHE A 103 11.68 5.86 -9.05
CA PHE A 103 10.79 5.55 -7.93
C PHE A 103 10.13 6.84 -7.47
N ILE A 104 8.81 6.85 -7.28
CA ILE A 104 8.06 8.02 -6.84
C ILE A 104 7.45 7.70 -5.48
N ASP A 105 7.65 8.60 -4.52
CA ASP A 105 7.11 8.47 -3.16
C ASP A 105 5.67 8.95 -3.11
N GLU A 106 4.89 8.34 -2.22
CA GLU A 106 3.47 8.66 -2.12
C GLU A 106 3.21 10.05 -1.51
N PRO A 107 2.07 10.69 -1.83
CA PRO A 107 1.81 12.08 -1.43
C PRO A 107 1.71 12.27 0.09
N TRP A 108 1.11 11.30 0.79
CA TRP A 108 0.91 11.37 2.25
C TRP A 108 2.22 11.57 3.03
N VAL A 109 3.37 11.17 2.47
CA VAL A 109 4.64 11.18 3.22
C VAL A 109 5.11 12.60 3.54
N THR A 110 4.74 13.57 2.70
CA THR A 110 5.09 14.99 2.87
C THR A 110 3.94 15.86 3.34
N GLU A 111 2.73 15.30 3.44
CA GLU A 111 1.55 16.04 3.83
C GLU A 111 1.48 16.21 5.35
N GLU A 112 1.18 17.42 5.82
CA GLU A 112 1.00 17.67 7.24
C GLU A 112 -0.42 17.28 7.67
N ILE A 113 -0.54 16.34 8.60
CA ILE A 113 -1.84 16.01 9.17
C ILE A 113 -2.31 17.11 10.14
N GLY A 114 -3.47 17.69 9.84
CA GLY A 114 -4.14 18.62 10.74
C GLY A 114 -4.73 17.92 11.97
N GLN A 115 -4.73 18.59 13.12
CA GLN A 115 -5.21 18.03 14.39
C GLN A 115 -6.63 17.42 14.30
N ALA A 116 -7.54 18.06 13.56
CA ALA A 116 -8.90 17.56 13.41
C ALA A 116 -8.97 16.20 12.69
N CYS A 117 -8.13 16.00 11.66
CA CYS A 117 -8.05 14.71 10.97
C CYS A 117 -7.39 13.64 11.85
N ASP A 118 -6.31 13.99 12.57
CA ASP A 118 -5.63 13.07 13.51
C ASP A 118 -6.57 12.57 14.63
N GLU A 119 -7.38 13.47 15.20
CA GLU A 119 -8.42 13.11 16.18
C GLU A 119 -9.47 12.15 15.57
N LYS A 120 -9.87 12.36 14.31
CA LYS A 120 -10.85 11.50 13.64
C LYS A 120 -10.32 10.13 13.24
N LEU A 121 -9.06 10.05 12.83
CA LEU A 121 -8.37 8.79 12.61
C LEU A 121 -8.33 7.94 13.88
N SER A 122 -7.96 8.57 15.00
CA SER A 122 -7.91 7.92 16.32
C SER A 122 -9.32 7.48 16.80
N GLU A 123 -10.34 8.33 16.60
CA GLU A 123 -11.75 8.00 16.90
C GLU A 123 -12.24 6.82 16.04
N PHE A 124 -11.89 6.79 14.75
CA PHE A 124 -12.26 5.72 13.84
C PHE A 124 -11.69 4.37 14.29
N TYR A 125 -10.37 4.29 14.51
CA TYR A 125 -9.74 3.07 15.02
C TYR A 125 -10.33 2.60 16.35
N SER A 126 -10.50 3.51 17.31
CA SER A 126 -11.05 3.18 18.63
C SER A 126 -12.49 2.64 18.52
N SER A 127 -13.30 3.23 17.64
CA SER A 127 -14.69 2.80 17.43
C SER A 127 -14.80 1.40 16.85
N ILE A 128 -13.92 1.05 15.90
CA ILE A 128 -13.82 -0.30 15.33
C ILE A 128 -13.42 -1.27 16.43
N ARG A 129 -12.33 -0.99 17.14
CA ARG A 129 -11.77 -1.89 18.16
C ARG A 129 -12.73 -2.16 19.31
N GLU A 130 -13.51 -1.17 19.76
CA GLU A 130 -14.33 -1.28 20.97
C GLU A 130 -15.79 -1.70 20.73
N SER A 131 -16.38 -1.32 19.60
CA SER A 131 -17.84 -1.30 19.49
C SER A 131 -18.43 -1.66 18.12
N HIS A 132 -17.61 -1.75 17.08
CA HIS A 132 -18.05 -1.93 15.69
C HIS A 132 -19.13 -0.92 15.23
N SER A 133 -19.33 0.19 15.94
CA SER A 133 -20.29 1.25 15.63
C SER A 133 -19.63 2.34 14.79
N ILE A 134 -19.41 2.03 13.53
CA ILE A 134 -18.40 2.68 12.68
C ILE A 134 -18.94 3.68 11.65
N GLU A 135 -20.23 3.67 11.33
CA GLU A 135 -20.82 4.55 10.29
C GLU A 135 -20.52 6.05 10.53
N LYS A 136 -20.79 6.53 11.76
CA LYS A 136 -20.56 7.94 12.10
C LYS A 136 -19.06 8.30 12.19
N PRO A 137 -18.21 7.50 12.85
CA PRO A 137 -16.75 7.69 12.80
C PRO A 137 -16.19 7.71 11.37
N ALA A 138 -16.61 6.79 10.50
CA ALA A 138 -16.17 6.71 9.10
C ALA A 138 -16.50 7.99 8.33
N ILE A 139 -17.74 8.48 8.40
CA ILE A 139 -18.16 9.73 7.76
C ILE A 139 -17.38 10.93 8.32
N GLY A 140 -17.15 10.95 9.63
CA GLY A 140 -16.37 12.00 10.28
C GLY A 140 -14.92 12.03 9.80
N MET A 141 -14.29 10.88 9.67
CA MET A 141 -12.93 10.73 9.13
C MET A 141 -12.87 11.14 7.66
N ALA A 142 -13.79 10.66 6.82
CA ALA A 142 -13.88 11.03 5.41
C ALA A 142 -13.89 12.56 5.22
N SER A 143 -14.77 13.23 5.96
CA SER A 143 -14.99 14.67 5.82
C SER A 143 -13.82 15.52 6.33
N GLU A 144 -13.23 15.17 7.48
CA GLU A 144 -12.16 15.99 8.08
C GLU A 144 -10.80 15.70 7.44
N CYS A 145 -10.59 14.49 6.94
CA CYS A 145 -9.34 14.10 6.30
C CYS A 145 -9.33 14.30 4.79
N MET A 146 -10.47 14.52 4.11
CA MET A 146 -10.53 14.70 2.64
C MET A 146 -9.94 13.50 1.87
N ILE A 147 -10.40 12.29 2.20
CA ILE A 147 -9.86 11.02 1.64
C ILE A 147 -10.18 10.86 0.14
N ASP A 148 -11.24 11.49 -0.35
CA ASP A 148 -11.65 11.50 -1.75
C ASP A 148 -10.78 12.37 -2.67
N GLY A 149 -9.78 13.07 -2.12
CA GLY A 149 -8.85 13.88 -2.91
C GLY A 149 -7.47 13.23 -3.09
N SER A 150 -6.67 13.79 -4.01
CA SER A 150 -5.25 13.47 -4.25
C SER A 150 -4.30 13.86 -3.11
N VAL A 151 -4.82 14.04 -1.90
CA VAL A 151 -4.05 14.56 -0.77
C VAL A 151 -3.12 13.50 -0.21
N TRP A 152 -3.63 12.28 -0.04
CA TRP A 152 -2.93 11.20 0.65
C TRP A 152 -2.40 10.16 -0.32
N SER A 153 -3.11 9.94 -1.42
CA SER A 153 -2.87 8.86 -2.37
C SER A 153 -2.66 9.38 -3.78
N PHE A 154 -2.11 8.52 -4.63
CA PHE A 154 -2.15 8.74 -6.06
C PHE A 154 -3.54 8.46 -6.63
N ASP A 155 -3.90 9.21 -7.65
CA ASP A 155 -5.11 9.02 -8.45
C ASP A 155 -4.83 9.27 -9.94
N ALA A 156 -5.86 9.08 -10.77
CA ALA A 156 -5.80 9.24 -12.21
C ALA A 156 -5.51 10.68 -12.69
N ASP A 157 -5.59 11.69 -11.81
CA ASP A 157 -5.22 13.07 -12.13
C ASP A 157 -3.80 13.39 -11.68
N SER A 158 -3.47 13.10 -10.43
CA SER A 158 -2.21 13.48 -9.80
C SER A 158 -1.02 12.66 -10.32
N TYR A 159 -1.13 11.33 -10.41
CA TYR A 159 0.02 10.48 -10.75
C TYR A 159 0.59 10.76 -12.15
N PRO A 160 -0.24 10.86 -13.21
CA PRO A 160 0.24 11.20 -14.56
C PRO A 160 0.95 12.55 -14.62
N ASN A 161 0.40 13.56 -13.94
CA ASN A 161 0.98 14.90 -13.92
C ASN A 161 2.31 14.94 -13.16
N VAL A 162 2.43 14.20 -12.06
CA VAL A 162 3.70 14.06 -11.33
C VAL A 162 4.75 13.38 -12.21
N VAL A 163 4.40 12.27 -12.88
CA VAL A 163 5.30 11.60 -13.84
C VAL A 163 5.75 12.58 -14.94
N SER A 164 4.83 13.34 -15.52
CA SER A 164 5.15 14.32 -16.56
C SER A 164 6.08 15.44 -16.06
N GLU A 165 5.93 15.92 -14.83
CA GLU A 165 6.83 16.94 -14.27
C GLU A 165 8.22 16.36 -13.99
N VAL A 166 8.33 15.10 -13.55
CA VAL A 166 9.63 14.41 -13.41
C VAL A 166 10.31 14.26 -14.78
N GLU A 167 9.61 13.82 -15.83
CA GLU A 167 10.16 13.69 -17.18
C GLU A 167 10.78 15.00 -17.69
N LYS A 168 10.06 16.10 -17.47
CA LYS A 168 10.44 17.44 -17.87
C LYS A 168 11.63 17.98 -17.06
N GLU A 169 11.63 17.80 -15.76
CA GLU A 169 12.72 18.26 -14.87
C GLU A 169 14.02 17.48 -15.14
N GLU A 170 13.91 16.16 -15.31
CA GLU A 170 15.08 15.27 -15.44
C GLU A 170 15.55 15.06 -16.89
N GLY A 171 14.76 15.51 -17.87
CA GLY A 171 15.06 15.35 -19.30
C GLY A 171 15.07 13.90 -19.77
N ILE A 172 14.14 13.09 -19.26
CA ILE A 172 14.03 11.65 -19.51
C ILE A 172 12.75 11.31 -20.28
N SER A 173 12.61 10.05 -20.68
CA SER A 173 11.37 9.52 -21.26
C SER A 173 11.02 8.18 -20.62
N ILE A 174 9.84 8.12 -20.02
CA ILE A 174 9.31 6.90 -19.42
C ILE A 174 8.82 5.98 -20.53
N ASN A 175 9.34 4.76 -20.57
CA ASN A 175 8.99 3.76 -21.59
C ASN A 175 8.87 2.33 -21.05
N GLY A 176 9.10 2.14 -19.75
CA GLY A 176 8.94 0.86 -19.07
C GLY A 176 8.22 1.03 -17.75
N PHE A 177 7.47 0.02 -17.35
CA PHE A 177 6.77 0.02 -16.06
C PHE A 177 6.90 -1.35 -15.40
N LEU A 178 7.43 -1.38 -14.18
CA LEU A 178 7.43 -2.55 -13.31
C LEU A 178 6.59 -2.23 -12.06
N GLY A 179 5.42 -2.84 -11.94
CA GLY A 179 4.49 -2.62 -10.83
C GLY A 179 4.32 -3.86 -9.98
N PHE A 180 4.37 -3.71 -8.66
CA PHE A 180 4.02 -4.75 -7.68
C PHE A 180 2.67 -4.41 -7.05
N SER A 181 1.79 -5.40 -6.82
CA SER A 181 0.53 -5.17 -6.10
C SER A 181 -0.30 -4.03 -6.71
N PHE A 182 -0.61 -2.99 -5.93
CA PHE A 182 -1.27 -1.75 -6.36
C PHE A 182 -0.54 -0.97 -7.46
N GLY A 183 0.73 -1.28 -7.75
CA GLY A 183 1.42 -0.74 -8.92
C GLY A 183 0.67 -0.99 -10.23
N SER A 184 -0.15 -2.05 -10.29
CA SER A 184 -1.09 -2.28 -11.40
C SER A 184 -2.16 -1.19 -11.53
N THR A 185 -2.77 -0.76 -10.42
CA THR A 185 -3.73 0.37 -10.40
C THR A 185 -3.05 1.67 -10.83
N ARG A 186 -1.82 1.92 -10.38
CA ARG A 186 -1.06 3.13 -10.77
C ARG A 186 -0.55 3.08 -12.20
N ALA A 187 -0.28 1.89 -12.75
CA ALA A 187 -0.07 1.72 -14.18
C ALA A 187 -1.31 2.15 -14.97
N ASN A 188 -2.50 1.79 -14.48
CA ASN A 188 -3.77 2.17 -15.11
C ASN A 188 -3.98 3.70 -15.14
N TYR A 189 -3.51 4.43 -14.12
CA TYR A 189 -3.55 5.90 -14.14
C TYR A 189 -2.73 6.48 -15.32
N LEU A 190 -1.71 5.75 -15.80
CA LEU A 190 -0.87 6.13 -16.93
C LEU A 190 -1.39 5.56 -18.26
N SER A 191 -2.71 5.41 -18.44
CA SER A 191 -3.31 4.85 -19.66
C SER A 191 -2.94 5.59 -20.96
N ASP A 192 -2.62 6.89 -20.86
CA ASP A 192 -2.14 7.71 -21.98
C ASP A 192 -0.63 7.53 -22.29
N TRP A 193 0.12 6.75 -21.50
CA TRP A 193 1.54 6.44 -21.78
C TRP A 193 1.67 5.20 -22.68
N ASP A 194 2.45 5.35 -23.75
CA ASP A 194 2.82 4.23 -24.62
C ASP A 194 4.10 3.56 -24.12
N PHE A 195 3.95 2.51 -23.30
CA PHE A 195 5.11 1.76 -22.79
C PHE A 195 5.67 0.79 -23.85
N SER A 196 7.00 0.74 -23.99
CA SER A 196 7.63 -0.35 -24.75
C SER A 196 7.48 -1.70 -24.04
N TRP A 197 7.35 -1.70 -22.71
CA TRP A 197 7.02 -2.89 -21.94
C TRP A 197 6.36 -2.55 -20.60
N SER A 198 5.52 -3.46 -20.11
CA SER A 198 4.93 -3.40 -18.77
C SER A 198 5.01 -4.76 -18.08
N VAL A 199 5.55 -4.81 -16.86
CA VAL A 199 5.57 -6.00 -16.01
C VAL A 199 4.74 -5.73 -14.76
N LEU A 200 3.74 -6.57 -14.53
CA LEU A 200 2.93 -6.54 -13.32
C LEU A 200 3.20 -7.79 -12.49
N VAL A 201 3.57 -7.61 -11.23
CA VAL A 201 3.90 -8.69 -10.31
C VAL A 201 2.88 -8.69 -9.18
N ARG A 202 2.18 -9.80 -9.01
CA ARG A 202 1.11 -9.97 -8.03
C ARG A 202 0.11 -8.80 -8.06
N PRO A 203 -0.45 -8.46 -9.23
CA PRO A 203 -1.23 -7.24 -9.36
C PRO A 203 -2.47 -7.25 -8.46
N TYR A 204 -2.85 -6.08 -7.98
CA TYR A 204 -4.13 -5.85 -7.33
C TYR A 204 -5.26 -5.87 -8.38
N PRO A 205 -6.41 -6.53 -8.11
CA PRO A 205 -7.51 -6.61 -9.07
C PRO A 205 -8.30 -5.28 -9.15
N THR A 206 -7.81 -4.33 -9.93
CA THR A 206 -8.48 -3.04 -10.21
C THR A 206 -9.83 -3.27 -10.90
N GLY A 207 -10.93 -2.72 -10.40
CA GLY A 207 -12.28 -2.91 -10.96
C GLY A 207 -13.13 -3.97 -10.23
N ILE A 208 -12.52 -4.72 -9.30
CA ILE A 208 -13.26 -5.66 -8.46
C ILE A 208 -14.29 -4.94 -7.56
N GLN A 209 -15.42 -5.60 -7.27
CA GLN A 209 -16.36 -5.06 -6.29
C GLN A 209 -15.80 -5.15 -4.86
N GLY A 210 -15.94 -4.11 -4.05
CA GLY A 210 -15.44 -4.11 -2.67
C GLY A 210 -15.97 -5.24 -1.79
N ALA A 211 -17.22 -5.67 -2.01
CA ALA A 211 -17.78 -6.84 -1.31
C ALA A 211 -17.07 -8.16 -1.68
N GLU A 212 -16.70 -8.31 -2.96
CA GLU A 212 -15.97 -9.46 -3.48
C GLU A 212 -14.51 -9.46 -2.98
N LEU A 213 -13.89 -8.28 -2.88
CA LEU A 213 -12.57 -8.13 -2.26
C LEU A 213 -12.55 -8.56 -0.79
N ILE A 214 -13.53 -8.15 0.00
CA ILE A 214 -13.65 -8.56 1.41
C ILE A 214 -13.76 -10.09 1.52
N ASP A 215 -14.63 -10.69 0.70
CA ASP A 215 -14.88 -12.13 0.74
C ASP A 215 -13.65 -12.93 0.34
N MET A 216 -12.95 -12.48 -0.71
CA MET A 216 -11.70 -13.09 -1.17
C MET A 216 -10.65 -13.07 -0.06
N ARG A 217 -10.40 -11.90 0.53
CA ARG A 217 -9.38 -11.75 1.58
C ARG A 217 -9.72 -12.55 2.83
N ALA A 218 -10.97 -12.54 3.27
CA ALA A 218 -11.39 -13.30 4.44
C ALA A 218 -11.28 -14.82 4.21
N GLN A 219 -11.67 -15.31 3.03
CA GLN A 219 -11.52 -16.71 2.66
C GLN A 219 -10.05 -17.15 2.63
N GLN A 220 -9.17 -16.30 2.10
CA GLN A 220 -7.72 -16.58 2.05
C GLN A 220 -7.09 -16.66 3.44
N ILE A 221 -7.48 -15.78 4.38
CA ILE A 221 -7.05 -15.90 5.77
C ILE A 221 -7.60 -17.15 6.45
N SER A 222 -8.86 -17.49 6.18
CA SER A 222 -9.43 -18.75 6.66
C SER A 222 -8.57 -19.92 6.18
N ASP A 223 -8.22 -20.01 4.90
CA ASP A 223 -7.39 -21.11 4.38
C ASP A 223 -5.99 -21.16 5.02
N LEU A 224 -5.42 -20.01 5.41
CA LEU A 224 -4.15 -19.91 6.12
C LEU A 224 -4.24 -20.37 7.59
N ALA A 225 -5.28 -19.95 8.31
CA ALA A 225 -5.49 -20.25 9.72
C ALA A 225 -5.96 -21.70 9.96
N VAL A 226 -6.53 -22.33 8.93
CA VAL A 226 -7.32 -23.56 9.05
C VAL A 226 -6.47 -24.80 8.74
N GLY A 227 -5.81 -25.26 9.81
CA GLY A 227 -5.89 -26.68 10.16
C GLY A 227 -7.27 -27.12 10.65
N GLY A 228 -8.35 -26.36 10.43
CA GLY A 228 -9.72 -26.74 10.80
C GLY A 228 -10.15 -26.37 12.22
N GLN A 229 -9.42 -25.54 12.96
CA GLN A 229 -9.79 -25.21 14.34
C GLN A 229 -10.67 -23.96 14.39
N GLU A 230 -11.82 -24.09 15.06
CA GLU A 230 -12.69 -22.95 15.40
C GLU A 230 -11.85 -21.93 16.18
N ALA A 231 -11.86 -20.67 15.73
CA ALA A 231 -11.21 -19.57 16.40
C ALA A 231 -11.61 -19.56 17.89
N ILE A 232 -10.63 -19.44 18.78
CA ILE A 232 -10.89 -19.36 20.21
C ILE A 232 -11.67 -18.06 20.47
N GLU A 233 -12.97 -18.18 20.75
CA GLU A 233 -13.91 -17.05 20.83
C GLU A 233 -13.53 -15.97 21.86
N SER A 234 -12.61 -16.24 22.79
CA SER A 234 -12.18 -15.24 23.78
C SER A 234 -10.92 -15.68 24.51
N SER A 235 -9.87 -14.86 24.42
CA SER A 235 -8.80 -14.81 25.43
C SER A 235 -9.01 -13.59 26.31
N ASP A 236 -8.80 -13.72 27.63
CA ASP A 236 -8.75 -12.56 28.52
C ASP A 236 -7.73 -11.53 27.96
N PRO A 237 -7.98 -10.22 28.08
CA PRO A 237 -7.03 -9.20 27.62
C PRO A 237 -5.64 -9.41 28.21
N VAL A 238 -4.60 -9.37 27.36
CA VAL A 238 -3.21 -9.62 27.77
C VAL A 238 -2.38 -8.35 27.65
N ASP A 239 -1.84 -7.87 28.76
CA ASP A 239 -0.88 -6.76 28.75
C ASP A 239 0.46 -7.19 28.13
N VAL A 240 0.92 -6.45 27.13
CA VAL A 240 2.25 -6.62 26.52
C VAL A 240 3.11 -5.42 26.88
N SER A 241 4.37 -5.67 27.27
CA SER A 241 5.33 -4.61 27.60
C SER A 241 5.46 -3.62 26.45
N GLU A 242 5.49 -2.32 26.76
CA GLU A 242 5.67 -1.21 25.80
C GLU A 242 4.46 -0.90 24.90
N ARG A 243 3.38 -1.68 24.99
CA ARG A 243 2.09 -1.37 24.35
C ARG A 243 1.14 -0.74 25.36
N THR A 244 0.39 0.27 24.93
CA THR A 244 -0.57 1.00 25.76
C THR A 244 -1.91 0.30 25.88
N LEU A 245 -2.33 -0.41 24.83
CA LEU A 245 -3.57 -1.18 24.78
C LEU A 245 -3.30 -2.67 25.05
N PRO A 246 -4.13 -3.36 25.85
CA PRO A 246 -4.03 -4.80 26.02
C PRO A 246 -4.32 -5.50 24.69
N VAL A 247 -3.78 -6.71 24.53
CA VAL A 247 -4.06 -7.56 23.38
C VAL A 247 -5.38 -8.28 23.59
N GLU A 248 -6.32 -8.06 22.67
CA GLU A 248 -7.66 -8.66 22.67
C GLU A 248 -7.90 -9.49 21.40
N ASN A 249 -9.05 -10.16 21.28
CA ASN A 249 -9.35 -10.97 20.08
C ASN A 249 -9.32 -10.14 18.78
N PHE A 250 -9.73 -8.87 18.85
CA PHE A 250 -9.60 -7.91 17.75
C PHE A 250 -8.15 -7.83 17.21
N ASP A 251 -7.17 -7.80 18.12
CA ASP A 251 -5.76 -7.70 17.74
C ASP A 251 -5.26 -8.99 17.08
N TYR A 252 -5.73 -10.15 17.51
CA TYR A 252 -5.38 -11.41 16.87
C TYR A 252 -5.96 -11.52 15.45
N LEU A 253 -7.24 -11.18 15.27
CA LEU A 253 -7.87 -11.19 13.94
C LEU A 253 -7.23 -10.15 13.00
N SER A 254 -6.91 -8.95 13.52
CA SER A 254 -6.18 -7.93 12.76
C SER A 254 -4.76 -8.40 12.40
N ALA A 255 -4.08 -9.09 13.31
CA ALA A 255 -2.76 -9.66 13.07
C ALA A 255 -2.80 -10.78 12.01
N GLU A 256 -3.83 -11.61 12.01
CA GLU A 256 -4.05 -12.62 10.96
C GLU A 256 -4.23 -11.96 9.59
N LEU A 257 -5.00 -10.87 9.50
CA LEU A 257 -5.14 -10.06 8.29
C LEU A 257 -3.83 -9.38 7.83
N ALA A 258 -2.87 -9.20 8.73
CA ALA A 258 -1.55 -8.66 8.43
C ALA A 258 -0.57 -9.71 7.87
N LEU A 259 -0.78 -11.00 8.17
CA LEU A 259 0.14 -12.08 7.77
C LEU A 259 0.43 -12.14 6.26
N PRO A 260 -0.54 -11.93 5.35
CA PRO A 260 -0.27 -11.96 3.92
C PRO A 260 0.76 -10.95 3.42
N TYR A 261 1.02 -9.88 4.20
CA TYR A 261 1.96 -8.82 3.85
C TYR A 261 3.40 -9.12 4.28
N VAL A 262 3.65 -10.22 4.98
CA VAL A 262 4.99 -10.66 5.37
C VAL A 262 5.53 -11.75 4.43
N SER A 263 6.80 -12.14 4.61
CA SER A 263 7.38 -13.23 3.84
C SER A 263 6.70 -14.58 4.14
N GLU A 264 6.69 -15.47 3.14
CA GLU A 264 6.12 -16.81 3.29
C GLU A 264 6.73 -17.60 4.46
N GLU A 265 8.06 -17.50 4.63
CA GLU A 265 8.77 -18.14 5.74
C GLU A 265 8.25 -17.64 7.11
N PHE A 266 8.02 -16.33 7.24
CA PHE A 266 7.50 -15.75 8.47
C PHE A 266 6.06 -16.21 8.71
N MET A 267 5.21 -16.07 7.71
CA MET A 267 3.81 -16.49 7.77
C MET A 267 3.68 -17.97 8.17
N ASN A 268 4.38 -18.88 7.50
CA ASN A 268 4.37 -20.31 7.80
C ASN A 268 4.92 -20.64 9.21
N SER A 269 5.79 -19.79 9.76
CA SER A 269 6.36 -19.98 11.10
C SER A 269 5.43 -19.54 12.23
N TYR A 270 4.53 -18.58 11.96
CA TYR A 270 3.79 -17.88 13.01
C TYR A 270 2.26 -17.93 12.88
N ALA A 271 1.70 -18.29 11.72
CA ALA A 271 0.25 -18.33 11.51
C ALA A 271 -0.50 -19.15 12.58
N SER A 272 -0.02 -20.36 12.89
CA SER A 272 -0.64 -21.19 13.93
C SER A 272 -0.56 -20.60 15.34
N GLN A 273 0.51 -19.85 15.65
CA GLN A 273 0.66 -19.23 16.96
C GLN A 273 -0.35 -18.09 17.18
N LEU A 274 -0.73 -17.39 16.10
CA LEU A 274 -1.77 -16.37 16.12
C LEU A 274 -3.16 -17.00 16.20
N ALA A 275 -3.43 -18.00 15.36
CA ALA A 275 -4.68 -18.76 15.37
C ALA A 275 -4.96 -19.38 16.76
N ASP A 276 -3.94 -19.96 17.40
CA ASP A 276 -4.03 -20.55 18.74
C ASP A 276 -4.05 -19.50 19.88
N ARG A 277 -3.99 -18.20 19.56
CA ARG A 277 -3.95 -17.09 20.53
C ARG A 277 -2.76 -17.19 21.52
N ASN A 278 -1.63 -17.73 21.07
CA ASN A 278 -0.47 -18.08 21.92
C ASN A 278 0.70 -17.09 21.82
N SER A 279 0.62 -16.08 20.95
CA SER A 279 1.69 -15.09 20.76
C SER A 279 1.16 -13.65 20.83
N PRO A 280 0.80 -13.15 22.04
CA PRO A 280 0.21 -11.82 22.20
C PRO A 280 1.14 -10.69 21.74
N LYS A 281 2.46 -10.85 21.94
CA LYS A 281 3.42 -9.85 21.47
C LYS A 281 3.42 -9.74 19.94
N LEU A 282 3.39 -10.87 19.23
CA LEU A 282 3.32 -10.86 17.78
C LEU A 282 1.98 -10.30 17.28
N ALA A 283 0.87 -10.69 17.93
CA ALA A 283 -0.45 -10.17 17.61
C ALA A 283 -0.52 -8.65 17.76
N ALA A 284 0.05 -8.11 18.85
CA ALA A 284 0.21 -6.67 19.03
C ALA A 284 0.97 -6.02 17.86
N GLU A 285 2.17 -6.51 17.55
CA GLU A 285 3.04 -5.94 16.51
C GLU A 285 2.37 -5.94 15.12
N LEU A 286 1.73 -7.05 14.76
CA LEU A 286 1.06 -7.19 13.46
C LEU A 286 -0.28 -6.43 13.39
N SER A 287 -1.06 -6.41 14.47
CA SER A 287 -2.28 -5.58 14.57
C SER A 287 -1.94 -4.11 14.40
N ASP A 288 -0.93 -3.63 15.14
CA ASP A 288 -0.49 -2.23 15.05
C ASP A 288 0.01 -1.90 13.64
N SER A 289 0.72 -2.83 12.98
CA SER A 289 1.13 -2.67 11.60
C SER A 289 -0.04 -2.61 10.61
N PHE A 290 -1.04 -3.49 10.76
CA PHE A 290 -2.21 -3.53 9.88
C PHE A 290 -3.03 -2.23 9.95
N TRP A 291 -3.17 -1.68 11.15
CA TRP A 291 -3.89 -0.43 11.38
C TRP A 291 -3.03 0.83 11.21
N TYR A 292 -1.75 0.68 10.84
CA TYR A 292 -0.77 1.77 10.81
C TYR A 292 -0.70 2.57 12.13
N ARG A 293 -0.93 1.89 13.26
CA ARG A 293 -0.96 2.47 14.60
C ARG A 293 0.46 2.67 15.12
N TYR A 294 0.69 3.81 15.76
CA TYR A 294 1.93 4.09 16.49
C TYR A 294 1.63 4.80 17.81
N GLY A 295 2.53 4.64 18.78
CA GLY A 295 2.35 5.23 20.10
C GLY A 295 1.13 4.66 20.82
N GLU A 296 0.29 5.54 21.38
CA GLU A 296 -0.86 5.15 22.21
C GLU A 296 -2.13 4.94 21.39
N GLU A 297 -2.58 5.97 20.69
CA GLU A 297 -3.82 5.96 19.89
C GLU A 297 -3.64 6.53 18.48
N SER A 298 -2.42 6.96 18.12
CA SER A 298 -2.17 7.63 16.86
C SER A 298 -2.16 6.66 15.69
N ILE A 299 -2.74 7.09 14.58
CA ILE A 299 -2.80 6.35 13.31
C ILE A 299 -2.07 7.15 12.25
N SER A 300 -1.20 6.49 11.49
CA SER A 300 -0.45 7.14 10.42
C SER A 300 -1.39 7.60 9.29
N PRO A 301 -1.13 8.77 8.67
CA PRO A 301 -1.78 9.16 7.41
C PRO A 301 -1.62 8.15 6.27
N ALA A 302 -0.66 7.22 6.38
CA ALA A 302 -0.55 6.07 5.49
C ALA A 302 -1.85 5.25 5.37
N LEU A 303 -2.66 5.17 6.44
CA LEU A 303 -3.98 4.53 6.37
C LEU A 303 -4.93 5.28 5.44
N LEU A 304 -4.85 6.61 5.40
CA LEU A 304 -5.67 7.44 4.49
C LEU A 304 -5.27 7.18 3.03
N ALA A 305 -3.97 7.02 2.75
CA ALA A 305 -3.49 6.66 1.43
C ALA A 305 -3.97 5.26 1.00
N TYR A 306 -3.87 4.28 1.90
CA TYR A 306 -4.39 2.93 1.70
C TYR A 306 -5.88 2.95 1.35
N LEU A 307 -6.70 3.63 2.17
CA LEU A 307 -8.14 3.73 1.94
C LEU A 307 -8.46 4.50 0.66
N GLY A 308 -7.76 5.61 0.38
CA GLY A 308 -7.96 6.42 -0.82
C GLY A 308 -7.86 5.59 -2.10
N GLU A 309 -6.77 4.85 -2.31
CA GLU A 309 -6.63 4.05 -3.54
C GLU A 309 -7.45 2.77 -3.51
N THR A 310 -7.56 2.09 -2.35
CA THR A 310 -8.35 0.85 -2.26
C THR A 310 -9.82 1.14 -2.55
N CYS A 311 -10.37 2.21 -1.97
CA CYS A 311 -11.75 2.56 -2.18
C CYS A 311 -12.02 2.96 -3.63
N ALA A 312 -11.10 3.70 -4.28
CA ALA A 312 -11.20 4.07 -5.69
C ALA A 312 -11.06 2.87 -6.64
N ALA A 313 -10.16 1.94 -6.33
CA ALA A 313 -9.83 0.81 -7.19
C ALA A 313 -10.86 -0.32 -7.15
N ALA A 314 -11.60 -0.47 -6.04
CA ALA A 314 -12.53 -1.59 -5.84
C ALA A 314 -14.01 -1.16 -5.75
N GLU A 315 -14.49 -0.44 -6.76
CA GLU A 315 -15.87 0.08 -6.81
C GLU A 315 -16.85 -0.82 -7.58
N PRO A 316 -18.16 -0.83 -7.23
CA PRO A 316 -18.79 -0.14 -6.10
C PRO A 316 -18.64 -0.86 -4.74
N TRP A 317 -18.68 -0.07 -3.67
CA TRP A 317 -18.69 -0.53 -2.28
C TRP A 317 -20.11 -0.67 -1.71
N ASN A 318 -20.82 -1.71 -2.11
CA ASN A 318 -22.14 -2.01 -1.55
C ASN A 318 -22.07 -3.09 -0.46
N LEU A 319 -22.02 -2.65 0.80
CA LEU A 319 -22.01 -3.52 1.98
C LEU A 319 -23.39 -3.59 2.67
N GLU A 320 -24.41 -2.90 2.16
CA GLU A 320 -25.73 -2.86 2.80
C GLU A 320 -26.37 -4.24 2.90
N GLY A 321 -26.87 -4.58 4.10
CA GLY A 321 -27.59 -5.83 4.34
C GLY A 321 -26.72 -7.08 4.47
N ARG A 322 -25.39 -6.94 4.38
CA ARG A 322 -24.45 -8.01 4.75
C ARG A 322 -24.38 -8.10 6.27
N GLY A 323 -24.75 -9.25 6.82
CA GLY A 323 -24.60 -9.53 8.25
C GLY A 323 -23.28 -10.26 8.46
N PHE A 324 -22.30 -9.59 9.06
CA PHE A 324 -21.05 -10.20 9.46
C PHE A 324 -21.13 -10.61 10.94
N ASP A 325 -20.44 -11.68 11.31
CA ASP A 325 -20.22 -11.98 12.71
C ASP A 325 -19.25 -10.94 13.28
N GLU A 326 -19.61 -10.30 14.39
CA GLU A 326 -18.91 -9.13 14.97
C GLU A 326 -17.41 -9.41 15.19
N PHE A 327 -17.06 -10.68 15.42
CA PHE A 327 -15.68 -11.13 15.66
C PHE A 327 -15.12 -12.00 14.52
N SER A 328 -15.33 -11.57 13.27
CA SER A 328 -14.80 -12.23 12.06
C SER A 328 -13.81 -11.36 11.30
N HIS A 329 -12.99 -11.99 10.44
CA HIS A 329 -12.12 -11.28 9.51
C HIS A 329 -12.92 -10.40 8.55
N GLU A 330 -14.09 -10.90 8.11
CA GLU A 330 -15.03 -10.18 7.26
C GLU A 330 -15.54 -8.91 7.95
N ALA A 331 -15.90 -8.98 9.24
CA ALA A 331 -16.35 -7.79 9.98
C ALA A 331 -15.25 -6.75 10.10
N ILE A 332 -14.02 -7.15 10.45
CA ILE A 332 -12.89 -6.22 10.54
C ILE A 332 -12.61 -5.56 9.18
N LEU A 333 -12.60 -6.34 8.10
CA LEU A 333 -12.41 -5.82 6.75
C LEU A 333 -13.57 -4.91 6.32
N ALA A 334 -14.82 -5.27 6.60
CA ALA A 334 -15.98 -4.46 6.30
C ALA A 334 -15.97 -3.13 7.06
N ASP A 335 -15.55 -3.15 8.32
CA ASP A 335 -15.46 -1.95 9.15
C ASP A 335 -14.36 -1.01 8.68
N LEU A 336 -13.17 -1.55 8.38
CA LEU A 336 -12.04 -0.81 7.79
C LEU A 336 -12.46 -0.08 6.51
N HIS A 337 -13.17 -0.77 5.61
CA HIS A 337 -13.58 -0.23 4.32
C HIS A 337 -14.96 0.43 4.31
N SER A 338 -15.61 0.56 5.46
CA SER A 338 -16.96 1.14 5.55
C SER A 338 -17.06 2.55 4.96
N ILE A 339 -15.97 3.31 5.08
CA ILE A 339 -15.81 4.63 4.52
C ILE A 339 -15.97 4.66 2.99
N CYS A 340 -15.55 3.61 2.29
CA CYS A 340 -15.56 3.57 0.84
C CYS A 340 -16.96 3.72 0.24
N SER A 341 -17.99 3.25 0.96
CA SER A 341 -19.40 3.40 0.53
C SER A 341 -19.91 4.85 0.54
N SER A 342 -19.22 5.74 1.25
CA SER A 342 -19.58 7.16 1.41
C SER A 342 -18.81 8.11 0.50
N LEU A 343 -17.81 7.59 -0.22
CA LEU A 343 -16.93 8.38 -1.08
C LEU A 343 -17.39 8.27 -2.54
N GLU A 344 -17.39 9.40 -3.26
CA GLU A 344 -17.61 9.43 -4.70
C GLU A 344 -16.24 9.45 -5.37
N PHE A 345 -15.80 8.32 -5.91
CA PHE A 345 -14.56 8.26 -6.69
C PHE A 345 -14.85 8.42 -8.18
N SER A 346 -13.88 9.03 -8.87
CA SER A 346 -13.82 9.06 -10.32
C SER A 346 -12.52 8.37 -10.73
N GLY A 347 -12.50 7.04 -10.85
CA GLY A 347 -11.23 6.37 -11.16
C GLY A 347 -11.20 4.85 -11.22
N GLY A 348 -12.21 4.12 -10.76
CA GLY A 348 -12.33 2.68 -10.97
C GLY A 348 -12.83 2.36 -12.38
N GLY A 349 -12.07 2.80 -13.38
CA GLY A 349 -12.28 2.42 -14.76
C GLY A 349 -11.75 1.01 -15.03
N ASP A 350 -12.15 0.46 -16.18
CA ASP A 350 -11.55 -0.75 -16.74
C ASP A 350 -10.02 -0.57 -16.82
N PHE A 351 -9.27 -1.66 -16.72
CA PHE A 351 -7.82 -1.62 -16.85
C PHE A 351 -7.41 -1.34 -18.31
N GLU A 352 -6.68 -0.24 -18.54
CA GLU A 352 -6.32 0.28 -19.87
C GLU A 352 -4.83 0.67 -19.91
N VAL A 353 -3.91 -0.31 -19.90
CA VAL A 353 -2.47 -0.04 -20.07
C VAL A 353 -2.01 -0.34 -21.50
N SER A 354 -1.50 0.69 -22.19
CA SER A 354 -0.90 0.57 -23.52
C SER A 354 0.55 0.08 -23.42
N SER A 355 0.84 -1.11 -23.95
CA SER A 355 2.22 -1.58 -24.08
C SER A 355 2.49 -2.46 -25.31
N GLU A 356 3.70 -2.36 -25.87
CA GLU A 356 4.17 -3.27 -26.93
C GLU A 356 4.38 -4.71 -26.43
N PHE A 357 4.81 -4.87 -25.18
CA PHE A 357 5.00 -6.17 -24.52
C PHE A 357 4.54 -6.12 -23.07
N SER A 358 3.64 -7.01 -22.69
CA SER A 358 3.16 -7.10 -21.31
C SER A 358 3.49 -8.46 -20.70
N CYS A 359 3.90 -8.47 -19.44
CA CYS A 359 4.10 -9.69 -18.67
C CYS A 359 3.42 -9.58 -17.30
N VAL A 360 2.60 -10.57 -16.96
CA VAL A 360 1.90 -10.63 -15.67
C VAL A 360 2.37 -11.85 -14.90
N VAL A 361 2.88 -11.63 -13.69
CA VAL A 361 3.21 -12.69 -12.74
C VAL A 361 2.09 -12.77 -11.72
N ALA A 362 1.23 -13.77 -11.82
CA ALA A 362 0.05 -13.90 -10.95
C ALA A 362 -0.23 -15.37 -10.61
N SER A 363 -0.59 -15.62 -9.35
CA SER A 363 -1.20 -16.86 -8.88
C SER A 363 -2.22 -16.52 -7.81
N ASP A 364 -3.00 -17.51 -7.37
CA ASP A 364 -3.71 -17.36 -6.11
C ASP A 364 -2.69 -17.12 -4.98
N ASP A 365 -2.86 -16.00 -4.27
CA ASP A 365 -2.11 -15.67 -3.07
C ASP A 365 -3.06 -15.30 -1.93
N TYR A 366 -2.54 -14.76 -0.82
CA TYR A 366 -3.34 -14.46 0.37
C TYR A 366 -3.96 -13.06 0.40
N LEU A 367 -3.79 -12.26 -0.66
CA LEU A 367 -4.37 -10.92 -0.81
C LEU A 367 -5.23 -10.77 -2.07
N THR A 368 -4.93 -11.56 -3.10
CA THR A 368 -5.53 -11.50 -4.43
C THR A 368 -5.72 -12.92 -4.96
N SER A 369 -6.73 -13.12 -5.81
CA SER A 369 -6.97 -14.39 -6.50
C SER A 369 -6.62 -14.24 -7.98
N LEU A 370 -6.13 -15.32 -8.58
CA LEU A 370 -5.81 -15.32 -10.00
C LEU A 370 -7.06 -15.06 -10.86
N GLU A 371 -8.20 -15.62 -10.47
CA GLU A 371 -9.47 -15.41 -11.17
C GLU A 371 -9.88 -13.93 -11.21
N ALA A 372 -9.74 -13.20 -10.09
CA ALA A 372 -10.05 -11.78 -10.05
C ALA A 372 -9.06 -10.96 -10.88
N VAL A 373 -7.77 -11.29 -10.84
CA VAL A 373 -6.75 -10.62 -11.66
C VAL A 373 -7.00 -10.84 -13.14
N GLU A 374 -7.24 -12.08 -13.58
CA GLU A 374 -7.51 -12.42 -14.99
C GLU A 374 -8.80 -11.78 -15.51
N LYS A 375 -9.79 -11.61 -14.64
CA LYS A 375 -11.07 -10.99 -15.00
C LYS A 375 -10.95 -9.49 -15.25
N GLU A 376 -10.09 -8.81 -14.51
CA GLU A 376 -10.05 -7.35 -14.50
C GLU A 376 -8.85 -6.76 -15.26
N ILE A 377 -7.76 -7.52 -15.44
CA ILE A 377 -6.56 -7.05 -16.16
C ILE A 377 -6.50 -7.66 -17.55
N GLU A 378 -6.83 -6.86 -18.55
CA GLU A 378 -6.68 -7.19 -19.96
C GLU A 378 -5.70 -6.22 -20.64
N PHE A 379 -4.84 -6.74 -21.53
CA PHE A 379 -3.95 -5.91 -22.36
C PHE A 379 -4.38 -5.97 -23.81
N ASP A 380 -4.30 -4.84 -24.51
CA ASP A 380 -4.57 -4.74 -25.95
C ASP A 380 -3.51 -5.43 -26.83
N GLY A 381 -2.35 -5.77 -26.26
CA GLY A 381 -1.14 -6.27 -26.94
C GLY A 381 -0.79 -7.74 -26.69
N GLU A 382 0.45 -8.12 -27.00
CA GLU A 382 0.99 -9.44 -26.63
C GLU A 382 1.25 -9.47 -25.11
N SER A 383 0.45 -10.26 -24.38
CA SER A 383 0.63 -10.48 -22.95
C SER A 383 1.13 -11.90 -22.66
N VAL A 384 2.17 -12.01 -21.84
CA VAL A 384 2.65 -13.27 -21.26
C VAL A 384 2.18 -13.38 -19.82
N TRP A 385 1.66 -14.54 -19.43
CA TRP A 385 1.25 -14.82 -18.06
C TRP A 385 2.16 -15.89 -17.46
N ILE A 386 2.69 -15.62 -16.28
CA ILE A 386 3.54 -16.51 -15.50
C ILE A 386 2.84 -16.81 -14.18
N THR A 387 2.60 -18.09 -13.94
CA THR A 387 1.97 -18.57 -12.70
C THR A 387 3.03 -19.21 -11.80
N PRO A 388 3.57 -18.47 -10.82
CA PRO A 388 4.55 -19.00 -9.87
C PRO A 388 3.97 -20.08 -8.94
N GLU A 389 4.82 -20.87 -8.31
CA GLU A 389 4.40 -21.90 -7.33
C GLU A 389 4.19 -21.31 -5.93
N GLU A 390 4.98 -20.31 -5.52
CA GLU A 390 4.83 -19.63 -4.23
C GLU A 390 3.50 -18.84 -4.18
N SER A 391 2.79 -18.93 -3.05
CA SER A 391 1.52 -18.23 -2.83
C SER A 391 1.65 -16.96 -1.99
N SER A 392 2.88 -16.48 -1.74
CA SER A 392 3.08 -15.21 -1.03
C SER A 392 2.94 -14.04 -1.98
N HIS A 393 2.16 -13.04 -1.58
CA HIS A 393 2.03 -11.78 -2.32
C HIS A 393 3.34 -10.97 -2.37
N SER A 394 4.25 -11.22 -1.43
CA SER A 394 5.60 -10.60 -1.42
C SER A 394 6.61 -11.34 -2.32
N SER A 395 6.24 -12.49 -2.88
CA SER A 395 7.14 -13.30 -3.71
C SER A 395 7.42 -12.62 -5.06
N GLN A 396 8.69 -12.66 -5.46
CA GLN A 396 9.16 -12.20 -6.77
C GLN A 396 9.40 -13.38 -7.74
N GLU A 397 8.99 -14.60 -7.37
CA GLU A 397 9.08 -15.75 -8.27
C GLU A 397 8.37 -15.45 -9.58
N GLY A 398 9.03 -15.72 -10.71
CA GLY A 398 8.52 -15.42 -12.06
C GLY A 398 8.89 -14.05 -12.61
N LEU A 399 9.29 -13.08 -11.77
CA LEU A 399 9.74 -11.75 -12.24
C LEU A 399 10.95 -11.88 -13.18
N ASP A 400 11.93 -12.70 -12.80
CA ASP A 400 13.13 -12.96 -13.60
C ASP A 400 12.80 -13.42 -15.02
N ASP A 401 11.78 -14.28 -15.17
CA ASP A 401 11.35 -14.80 -16.46
C ASP A 401 10.74 -13.70 -17.32
N CYS A 402 9.91 -12.81 -16.75
CA CYS A 402 9.40 -11.63 -17.44
C CYS A 402 10.54 -10.69 -17.85
N MET A 403 11.45 -10.35 -16.93
CA MET A 403 12.55 -9.41 -17.20
C MET A 403 13.51 -9.92 -18.28
N ASN A 404 13.73 -11.25 -18.36
CA ASN A 404 14.56 -11.86 -19.39
C ASN A 404 13.95 -11.81 -20.80
N MET A 405 12.63 -11.59 -20.92
CA MET A 405 11.95 -11.46 -22.21
C MET A 405 12.04 -10.04 -22.78
N ILE A 406 12.35 -9.05 -21.95
CA ILE A 406 12.39 -7.63 -22.34
C ILE A 406 13.78 -7.27 -22.86
N PRO A 407 13.89 -6.87 -24.15
CA PRO A 407 15.19 -6.48 -24.71
C PRO A 407 15.79 -5.28 -23.97
N GLY A 408 16.94 -5.50 -23.33
CA GLY A 408 17.67 -4.44 -22.63
C GLY A 408 17.22 -4.16 -21.19
N ALA A 409 16.27 -4.94 -20.66
CA ALA A 409 15.98 -4.92 -19.23
C ALA A 409 17.02 -5.70 -18.42
N ARG A 410 17.58 -6.82 -18.90
CA ARG A 410 18.72 -7.52 -18.25
C ARG A 410 19.90 -7.75 -19.19
#